data_AF-A0A7K4QAJ3-F1
#
_entry.id   AF-A0A7K4QAJ3-F1
#
_cell.length_a   1.000
_cell.length_b   1.000
_cell.length_c   1.000
_cell.angle_alpha   90.00
_cell.angle_beta   90.00
_cell.angle_gamma   90.00
#
_symmetry.space_group_name_H-M   'P 1'
#
loop_
_entity.id
_entity.type
_entity.pdbx_description
1 polymer ?
#
loop_
_entity_poly.entity_id
_entity_poly.type
_entity_poly.pdbx_seq_one_letter_code
_entity_poly.pdbx_strand_id
1 'polypeptide(L)'
;PVSVFAHSLGPGVDPGATALARAGLKRLRSLRHPNILGYLDSLETEQCLYLVTEAVTPLRRHLRLHPPSGDSGEQEVAWGLQRLLTALAFLGVSGLVHHALGLDAVFVDPGGEWKLGGLERVAATSEGTPTRPPSDPPRPQDPPELSDPSRGKGDPWAGDMWRLGCLIWEVFNGPLPRPGALRSFGKLPPGLIPPFSELVAADPG
;
A
#
# COMPACT_ATOMS: atom_id res chain seq x y z
N PRO A 1 -21.83 -0.65 11.27
CA PRO A 1 -21.40 -1.54 10.16
C PRO A 1 -19.89 -1.78 10.29
N VAL A 2 -19.38 -2.95 9.88
CA VAL A 2 -17.95 -3.33 9.98
C VAL A 2 -17.51 -4.07 8.71
N SER A 3 -16.21 -4.09 8.44
CA SER A 3 -15.62 -4.93 7.39
C SER A 3 -14.88 -6.12 8.03
N VAL A 4 -15.11 -7.31 7.50
CA VAL A 4 -14.49 -8.56 7.95
C VAL A 4 -13.61 -9.13 6.84
N PHE A 5 -12.33 -9.35 7.16
CA PHE A 5 -11.36 -10.03 6.31
C PHE A 5 -11.12 -11.43 6.86
N ALA A 6 -10.91 -12.42 5.98
CA ALA A 6 -10.68 -13.80 6.37
C ALA A 6 -9.49 -14.38 5.58
N HIS A 7 -8.61 -15.10 6.29
CA HIS A 7 -7.53 -15.89 5.72
C HIS A 7 -7.68 -17.35 6.12
N SER A 8 -7.72 -18.27 5.16
CA SER A 8 -7.88 -19.70 5.44
C SER A 8 -6.60 -20.30 6.03
N LEU A 9 -6.74 -21.26 6.95
CA LEU A 9 -5.65 -21.97 7.65
C LEU A 9 -5.63 -23.48 7.34
N GLY A 10 -6.47 -23.93 6.40
CA GLY A 10 -6.64 -25.34 6.05
C GLY A 10 -5.46 -25.99 5.33
N PRO A 11 -5.51 -27.32 5.12
CA PRO A 11 -4.47 -28.05 4.39
C PRO A 11 -4.29 -27.50 2.97
N GLY A 12 -3.04 -27.26 2.57
CA GLY A 12 -2.70 -26.72 1.24
C GLY A 12 -2.59 -25.20 1.16
N VAL A 13 -2.84 -24.48 2.25
CA VAL A 13 -2.54 -23.04 2.33
C VAL A 13 -1.03 -22.83 2.46
N ASP A 14 -0.49 -21.86 1.72
CA ASP A 14 0.91 -21.46 1.83
C ASP A 14 1.24 -21.01 3.28
N PRO A 15 2.22 -21.64 3.94
CA PRO A 15 2.70 -21.20 5.25
C PRO A 15 3.20 -19.76 5.25
N GLY A 16 3.78 -19.29 4.14
CA GLY A 16 4.25 -17.91 3.97
C GLY A 16 3.09 -16.90 4.04
N ALA A 17 2.04 -17.13 3.26
CA ALA A 17 0.81 -16.34 3.31
C ALA A 17 0.18 -16.31 4.71
N THR A 18 0.19 -17.44 5.43
CA THR A 18 -0.34 -17.52 6.80
C THR A 18 0.51 -16.72 7.79
N ALA A 19 1.84 -16.77 7.67
CA ALA A 19 2.74 -15.98 8.50
C ALA A 19 2.53 -14.47 8.25
N LEU A 20 2.36 -14.06 6.99
CA LEU A 20 2.04 -12.68 6.62
C LEU A 20 0.70 -12.23 7.21
N ALA A 21 -0.36 -13.03 7.09
CA ALA A 21 -1.67 -12.70 7.65
C ALA A 21 -1.60 -12.45 9.18
N ARG A 22 -0.88 -13.31 9.91
CA ARG A 22 -0.64 -13.15 11.36
C ARG A 22 0.20 -11.91 11.66
N ALA A 23 1.24 -11.64 10.86
CA ALA A 23 2.08 -10.44 11.01
C ALA A 23 1.27 -9.15 10.80
N GLY A 24 0.43 -9.11 9.77
CA GLY A 24 -0.45 -7.98 9.48
C GLY A 24 -1.44 -7.72 10.60
N LEU A 25 -2.09 -8.77 11.12
CA LEU A 25 -2.97 -8.66 12.28
C LEU A 25 -2.22 -8.09 13.51
N LYS A 26 -1.05 -8.65 13.83
CA LYS A 26 -0.23 -8.17 14.97
C LYS A 26 0.12 -6.69 14.81
N ARG A 27 0.49 -6.26 13.60
CA ARG A 27 0.86 -4.87 13.33
C ARG A 27 -0.34 -3.94 13.46
N LEU A 28 -1.46 -4.28 12.83
CA LEU A 28 -2.70 -3.50 12.89
C LEU A 28 -3.21 -3.35 14.33
N ARG A 29 -3.05 -4.37 15.17
CA ARG A 29 -3.38 -4.29 16.61
C ARG A 29 -2.53 -3.28 17.37
N SER A 30 -1.28 -3.04 16.96
CA SER A 30 -0.36 -2.11 17.65
C SER A 30 -0.43 -0.67 17.15
N LEU A 31 -0.76 -0.44 15.88
CA LEU A 31 -0.75 0.90 15.30
C LEU A 31 -2.10 1.58 15.49
N ARG A 32 -2.09 2.83 15.98
CA ARG A 32 -3.28 3.66 16.18
C ARG A 32 -3.04 5.02 15.58
N HIS A 33 -3.68 5.28 14.44
CA HIS A 33 -3.57 6.54 13.71
C HIS A 33 -4.85 6.73 12.89
N PRO A 34 -5.41 7.95 12.77
CA PRO A 34 -6.68 8.19 12.05
C PRO A 34 -6.67 7.77 10.57
N ASN A 35 -5.49 7.74 9.95
CA ASN A 35 -5.30 7.36 8.53
C ASN A 35 -4.72 5.95 8.35
N ILE A 36 -4.63 5.15 9.42
CA ILE A 36 -4.38 3.70 9.35
C ILE A 36 -5.72 3.00 9.58
N LEU A 37 -5.94 1.89 8.88
CA LEU A 37 -7.17 1.09 9.00
C LEU A 37 -7.45 0.72 10.46
N GLY A 38 -8.65 1.07 10.93
CA GLY A 38 -9.05 0.84 12.31
C GLY A 38 -9.28 -0.63 12.62
N TYR A 39 -8.48 -1.19 13.51
CA TYR A 39 -8.72 -2.50 14.12
C TYR A 39 -9.90 -2.44 15.12
N LEU A 40 -10.82 -3.40 15.03
CA LEU A 40 -11.91 -3.57 16.01
C LEU A 40 -11.75 -4.87 16.79
N ASP A 41 -11.60 -6.00 16.10
CA ASP A 41 -11.49 -7.32 16.73
C ASP A 41 -10.81 -8.34 15.80
N SER A 42 -10.46 -9.51 16.33
CA SER A 42 -9.97 -10.64 15.54
C SER A 42 -10.32 -11.98 16.18
N LEU A 43 -10.54 -12.99 15.35
CA LEU A 43 -10.83 -14.35 15.78
C LEU A 43 -9.98 -15.33 14.97
N GLU A 44 -9.12 -16.09 15.64
CA GLU A 44 -8.43 -17.22 15.01
C GLU A 44 -9.15 -18.51 15.39
N THR A 45 -9.51 -19.30 14.37
CA THR A 45 -10.09 -20.64 14.50
C THR A 45 -9.12 -21.65 13.90
N GLU A 46 -9.43 -22.95 13.99
CA GLU A 46 -8.62 -23.98 13.32
C GLU A 46 -8.62 -23.84 11.78
N GLN A 47 -9.66 -23.21 11.21
CA GLN A 47 -9.88 -23.17 9.76
C GLN A 47 -9.58 -21.80 9.15
N CYS A 48 -9.71 -20.73 9.91
CA CYS A 48 -9.66 -19.35 9.43
C CYS A 48 -9.15 -18.38 10.49
N LEU A 49 -8.39 -17.38 10.05
CA LEU A 49 -8.08 -16.16 10.77
C LEU A 49 -9.01 -15.04 10.28
N TYR A 50 -9.85 -14.52 11.15
CA TYR A 50 -10.74 -13.39 10.90
C TYR A 50 -10.19 -12.11 11.50
N LEU A 51 -10.24 -11.03 10.71
CA LEU A 51 -9.91 -9.67 11.13
C LEU A 51 -11.14 -8.78 10.93
N VAL A 52 -11.56 -8.12 12.00
CA VAL A 52 -12.69 -7.17 12.01
C VAL A 52 -12.15 -5.75 12.12
N THR A 53 -12.60 -4.88 11.23
CA THR A 53 -12.14 -3.49 11.10
C THR A 53 -13.33 -2.53 11.00
N GLU A 54 -13.05 -1.22 11.03
CA GLU A 54 -14.03 -0.21 10.63
C GLU A 54 -14.62 -0.54 9.25
N ALA A 55 -15.85 -0.08 8.98
CA ALA A 55 -16.45 -0.30 7.66
C ALA A 55 -15.58 0.37 6.59
N VAL A 56 -15.17 -0.39 5.59
CA VAL A 56 -14.33 0.09 4.49
C VAL A 56 -14.59 -0.64 3.18
N THR A 57 -14.30 0.04 2.07
CA THR A 57 -14.25 -0.50 0.72
C THR A 57 -12.80 -0.49 0.21
N PRO A 58 -12.26 -1.58 -0.37
CA PRO A 58 -10.94 -1.54 -0.99
C PRO A 58 -10.84 -0.46 -2.07
N LEU A 59 -9.75 0.30 -2.11
CA LEU A 59 -9.60 1.45 -3.02
C LEU A 59 -9.78 1.03 -4.48
N ARG A 60 -9.19 -0.10 -4.89
CA ARG A 60 -9.38 -0.68 -6.23
C ARG A 60 -10.86 -0.86 -6.59
N ARG A 61 -11.71 -1.27 -5.64
CA ARG A 61 -13.15 -1.40 -5.87
C ARG A 61 -13.82 -0.03 -5.90
N HIS A 62 -13.45 0.87 -4.99
CA HIS A 62 -13.98 2.23 -4.93
C HIS A 62 -13.76 2.98 -6.26
N LEU A 63 -12.52 3.00 -6.78
CA LEU A 63 -12.17 3.67 -8.04
C LEU A 63 -12.87 3.07 -9.28
N ARG A 64 -13.20 1.78 -9.27
CA ARG A 64 -13.99 1.17 -10.35
C ARG A 64 -15.45 1.62 -10.35
N LEU A 65 -16.01 1.87 -9.16
CA LEU A 65 -17.39 2.33 -9.00
C LEU A 65 -17.50 3.85 -9.16
N HIS A 66 -16.46 4.58 -8.76
CA HIS A 66 -16.37 6.03 -8.81
C HIS A 66 -15.03 6.43 -9.45
N PRO A 67 -14.89 6.33 -10.79
CA PRO A 67 -13.67 6.73 -11.47
C PRO A 67 -13.42 8.24 -11.28
N PRO A 68 -12.21 8.66 -10.89
CA PRO A 68 -11.91 10.07 -10.72
C PRO A 68 -12.09 10.78 -12.06
N SER A 69 -12.97 11.79 -12.09
CA SER A 69 -13.36 12.50 -13.31
C SER A 69 -13.55 13.98 -13.02
N GLY A 70 -12.87 14.84 -13.79
CA GLY A 70 -12.88 16.29 -13.60
C GLY A 70 -12.33 16.75 -12.26
N ASP A 71 -12.46 18.04 -11.98
CA ASP A 71 -11.85 18.70 -10.81
C ASP A 71 -12.24 18.07 -9.47
N SER A 72 -13.50 17.63 -9.32
CA SER A 72 -13.98 16.97 -8.10
C SER A 72 -13.27 15.65 -7.84
N GLY A 73 -13.12 14.81 -8.87
CA GLY A 73 -12.43 13.53 -8.73
C GLY A 73 -10.93 13.70 -8.47
N GLU A 74 -10.31 14.71 -9.07
CA GLU A 74 -8.92 15.07 -8.79
C GLU A 74 -8.73 15.52 -7.34
N GLN A 75 -9.66 16.32 -6.81
CA GLN A 75 -9.63 16.79 -5.43
C GLN A 75 -9.81 15.65 -4.42
N GLU A 76 -10.73 14.71 -4.69
CA GLU A 76 -10.92 13.51 -3.89
C GLU A 76 -9.65 12.65 -3.81
N VAL A 77 -8.99 12.44 -4.95
CA VAL A 77 -7.71 11.71 -5.01
C VAL A 77 -6.62 12.47 -4.27
N ALA A 78 -6.49 13.78 -4.46
CA ALA A 78 -5.50 14.59 -3.75
C ALA A 78 -5.68 14.52 -2.22
N TRP A 79 -6.93 14.56 -1.75
CA TRP A 79 -7.25 14.39 -0.33
C TRP A 79 -6.85 12.99 0.16
N GLY A 80 -7.20 11.94 -0.59
CA GLY A 80 -6.80 10.57 -0.31
C GLY A 80 -5.29 10.37 -0.21
N LEU A 81 -4.53 10.92 -1.17
CA LEU A 81 -3.06 10.89 -1.16
C LEU A 81 -2.48 11.60 0.05
N GLN A 82 -3.07 12.74 0.46
CA GLN A 82 -2.62 13.44 1.66
C GLN A 82 -2.85 12.62 2.94
N ARG A 83 -3.91 11.80 3.01
CA ARG A 83 -4.11 10.85 4.11
C ARG A 83 -3.05 9.75 4.13
N LEU A 84 -2.70 9.22 2.96
CA LEU A 84 -1.63 8.22 2.85
C LEU A 84 -0.28 8.79 3.27
N LEU A 85 0.08 9.99 2.80
CA LEU A 85 1.30 10.68 3.21
C LEU A 85 1.36 10.90 4.73
N THR A 86 0.23 11.27 5.34
CA THR A 86 0.13 11.43 6.80
C THR A 86 0.38 10.11 7.53
N ALA A 87 -0.19 9.00 7.03
CA ALA A 87 0.04 7.67 7.60
C ALA A 87 1.49 7.17 7.41
N LEU A 88 2.09 7.41 6.23
CA LEU A 88 3.48 7.06 5.95
C LEU A 88 4.46 7.87 6.81
N ALA A 89 4.20 9.17 7.02
CA ALA A 89 4.98 9.99 7.93
C ALA A 89 4.93 9.46 9.37
N PHE A 90 3.74 9.03 9.84
CA PHE A 90 3.59 8.38 11.14
C PHE A 90 4.41 7.08 11.24
N LEU A 91 4.43 6.24 10.20
CA LEU A 91 5.28 5.05 10.17
C LEU A 91 6.77 5.42 10.26
N GLY A 92 7.21 6.41 9.48
CA GLY A 92 8.59 6.88 9.48
C GLY A 92 9.05 7.38 10.86
N VAL A 93 8.25 8.21 11.53
CA VAL A 93 8.51 8.66 12.91
C VAL A 93 8.56 7.49 13.91
N SER A 94 7.79 6.43 13.64
CA SER A 94 7.79 5.21 14.45
C SER A 94 8.94 4.24 14.12
N GLY A 95 9.86 4.62 13.22
CA GLY A 95 10.95 3.77 12.77
C GLY A 95 10.49 2.58 11.92
N LEU A 96 9.36 2.71 11.23
CA LEU A 96 8.73 1.66 10.42
C LEU A 96 8.67 2.05 8.94
N VAL A 97 8.72 1.03 8.07
CA VAL A 97 8.52 1.14 6.62
C VAL A 97 7.45 0.13 6.20
N HIS A 98 6.58 0.47 5.26
CA HIS A 98 5.44 -0.35 4.85
C HIS A 98 5.81 -1.48 3.89
N HIS A 99 6.71 -1.23 2.95
CA HIS A 99 7.25 -2.16 1.94
C HIS A 99 6.28 -2.75 0.91
N ALA A 100 4.98 -2.49 1.06
CA ALA A 100 3.91 -3.11 0.29
C ALA A 100 2.79 -2.13 -0.08
N LEU A 101 3.11 -0.83 -0.09
CA LEU A 101 2.16 0.20 -0.53
C LEU A 101 1.70 -0.07 -1.96
N GLY A 102 0.40 0.10 -2.21
CA GLY A 102 -0.23 -0.09 -3.50
C GLY A 102 -1.75 -0.09 -3.40
N LEU A 103 -2.45 -0.29 -4.52
CA LEU A 103 -3.91 -0.25 -4.57
C LEU A 103 -4.60 -1.20 -3.57
N ASP A 104 -3.99 -2.35 -3.30
CA ASP A 104 -4.55 -3.39 -2.42
C ASP A 104 -4.27 -3.13 -0.93
N ALA A 105 -3.38 -2.18 -0.62
CA ALA A 105 -3.08 -1.73 0.73
C ALA A 105 -3.91 -0.51 1.16
N VAL A 106 -4.79 0.02 0.30
CA VAL A 106 -5.57 1.24 0.58
C VAL A 106 -7.06 0.93 0.59
N PHE A 107 -7.74 1.50 1.56
CA PHE A 107 -9.17 1.35 1.79
C PHE A 107 -9.84 2.72 1.91
N VAL A 108 -11.13 2.79 1.64
CA VAL A 108 -11.95 4.01 1.73
C VAL A 108 -13.09 3.75 2.70
N ASP A 109 -13.22 4.59 3.72
CA ASP A 109 -14.32 4.50 4.69
C ASP A 109 -15.62 5.14 4.13
N PRO A 110 -16.78 5.00 4.80
CA PRO A 110 -18.04 5.61 4.36
C PRO A 110 -18.02 7.13 4.27
N GLY A 111 -17.07 7.80 4.94
CA GLY A 111 -16.86 9.24 4.86
C GLY A 111 -16.01 9.67 3.65
N GLY A 112 -15.47 8.71 2.89
CA GLY A 112 -14.56 8.98 1.77
C GLY A 112 -13.10 9.11 2.18
N GLU A 113 -12.76 8.93 3.46
CA GLU A 113 -11.37 9.03 3.91
C GLU A 113 -10.58 7.77 3.56
N TRP A 114 -9.37 7.98 3.04
CA TRP A 114 -8.47 6.87 2.73
C TRP A 114 -7.76 6.38 3.99
N LYS A 115 -7.65 5.06 4.10
CA LYS A 115 -7.04 4.33 5.22
C LYS A 115 -5.94 3.42 4.69
N LEU A 116 -4.75 3.54 5.27
CA LEU A 116 -3.62 2.65 5.00
C LEU A 116 -3.82 1.32 5.75
N GLY A 117 -3.90 0.22 5.00
CA GLY A 117 -3.92 -1.16 5.49
C GLY A 117 -2.66 -1.91 5.02
N GLY A 118 -2.76 -3.19 4.64
CA GLY A 118 -1.64 -3.94 4.03
C GLY A 118 -0.38 -4.05 4.90
N LEU A 119 -0.55 -4.15 6.22
CA LEU A 119 0.54 -4.01 7.18
C LEU A 119 1.39 -5.28 7.40
N GLU A 120 1.13 -6.36 6.65
CA GLU A 120 1.79 -7.66 6.79
C GLU A 120 3.30 -7.65 6.52
N ARG A 121 3.78 -6.66 5.75
CA ARG A 121 5.19 -6.50 5.40
C ARG A 121 5.86 -5.32 6.10
N VAL A 122 5.17 -4.67 7.04
CA VAL A 122 5.73 -3.54 7.79
C VAL A 122 6.89 -4.02 8.68
N ALA A 123 8.06 -3.46 8.44
CA ALA A 123 9.31 -3.79 9.12
C ALA A 123 9.97 -2.55 9.72
N ALA A 124 10.90 -2.75 10.65
CA ALA A 124 11.68 -1.65 11.22
C ALA A 124 12.72 -1.15 10.22
N THR A 125 13.01 0.16 10.22
CA THR A 125 14.04 0.76 9.35
C THR A 125 15.42 0.12 9.55
N SER A 126 15.72 -0.37 10.76
CA SER A 126 16.96 -1.09 11.09
C SER A 126 17.09 -2.46 10.43
N GLU A 127 15.98 -3.08 10.00
CA GLU A 127 15.98 -4.37 9.30
C GLU A 127 16.35 -4.22 7.81
N GLY A 128 16.29 -2.99 7.28
CA GLY A 128 16.59 -2.67 5.88
C GLY A 128 15.51 -3.14 4.90
N THR A 129 15.78 -3.05 3.60
CA THR A 129 14.84 -3.46 2.55
C THR A 129 14.63 -4.99 2.57
N PRO A 130 13.40 -5.48 2.73
CA PRO A 130 13.09 -6.90 2.69
C PRO A 130 13.50 -7.50 1.35
N THR A 131 14.13 -8.67 1.39
CA THR A 131 14.39 -9.43 0.18
C THR A 131 13.08 -10.02 -0.36
N ARG A 132 12.92 -10.06 -1.68
CA ARG A 132 11.78 -10.75 -2.29
C ARG A 132 11.92 -12.26 -2.02
N PRO A 133 10.91 -12.93 -1.44
CA PRO A 133 10.91 -14.38 -1.33
C PRO A 133 11.09 -15.02 -2.72
N PRO A 134 11.83 -16.14 -2.85
CA PRO A 134 12.01 -16.80 -4.14
C PRO A 134 10.70 -17.20 -4.83
N SER A 135 9.66 -17.46 -4.03
CA SER A 135 8.32 -17.83 -4.49
C SER A 135 7.48 -16.65 -4.99
N ASP A 136 7.86 -15.41 -4.68
CA ASP A 136 7.11 -14.21 -5.07
C ASP A 136 7.53 -13.75 -6.47
N PRO A 137 6.60 -13.69 -7.45
CA PRO A 137 6.93 -13.20 -8.77
C PRO A 137 7.24 -11.68 -8.73
N PRO A 138 8.11 -11.19 -9.64
CA PRO A 138 8.30 -9.76 -9.83
C PRO A 138 7.01 -9.03 -10.13
N ARG A 139 6.82 -7.86 -9.53
CA ARG A 139 5.68 -6.99 -9.78
C ARG A 139 6.09 -5.71 -10.51
N PRO A 140 5.23 -5.14 -11.37
CA PRO A 140 5.51 -3.86 -12.03
C PRO A 140 5.81 -2.69 -11.07
N GLN A 141 5.28 -2.76 -9.84
CA GLN A 141 5.46 -1.76 -8.79
C GLN A 141 6.69 -2.02 -7.92
N ASP A 142 7.50 -3.04 -8.21
CA ASP A 142 8.72 -3.28 -7.44
C ASP A 142 9.70 -2.13 -7.62
N PRO A 143 10.29 -1.62 -6.52
CA PRO A 143 11.17 -0.47 -6.58
C PRO A 143 12.53 -0.85 -7.20
N PRO A 144 13.26 0.13 -7.76
CA PRO A 144 14.47 -0.13 -8.53
C PRO A 144 15.57 -0.80 -7.71
N GLU A 145 15.72 -0.49 -6.42
CA GLU A 145 16.68 -1.13 -5.52
C GLU A 145 16.39 -2.61 -5.23
N LEU A 146 15.14 -3.05 -5.40
CA LEU A 146 14.77 -4.47 -5.32
C LEU A 146 15.07 -5.19 -6.63
N SER A 147 15.04 -4.46 -7.75
CA SER A 147 15.27 -5.01 -9.11
C SER A 147 16.75 -5.03 -9.50
N ASP A 148 17.53 -4.08 -8.97
CA ASP A 148 18.94 -3.90 -9.27
C ASP A 148 19.74 -3.73 -7.97
N PRO A 149 20.32 -4.84 -7.44
CA PRO A 149 21.12 -4.82 -6.21
C PRO A 149 22.38 -3.94 -6.29
N SER A 150 22.80 -3.52 -7.49
CA SER A 150 23.98 -2.65 -7.66
C SER A 150 23.73 -1.20 -7.25
N ARG A 151 22.46 -0.79 -7.12
CA ARG A 151 22.05 0.57 -6.73
C ARG A 151 22.32 0.91 -5.26
N GLY A 152 22.86 -0.03 -4.48
CA GLY A 152 23.14 0.17 -3.06
C GLY A 152 21.86 0.22 -2.21
N LYS A 153 22.03 0.42 -0.91
CA LYS A 153 20.91 0.65 0.02
C LYS A 153 20.65 2.15 0.08
N GLY A 154 19.63 2.62 -0.63
CA GLY A 154 19.13 3.99 -0.47
C GLY A 154 18.41 4.19 0.86
N ASP A 155 17.74 5.33 1.01
CA ASP A 155 16.93 5.61 2.20
C ASP A 155 15.89 4.51 2.46
N PRO A 156 15.64 4.12 3.73
CA PRO A 156 14.72 3.02 4.06
C PRO A 156 13.30 3.20 3.50
N TRP A 157 12.82 4.44 3.37
CA TRP A 157 11.49 4.77 2.85
C TRP A 157 11.43 4.98 1.34
N ALA A 158 12.56 4.97 0.63
CA ALA A 158 12.61 5.25 -0.81
C ALA A 158 11.71 4.28 -1.61
N GLY A 159 11.70 3.00 -1.23
CA GLY A 159 10.84 2.00 -1.86
C GLY A 159 9.34 2.25 -1.67
N ASP A 160 8.93 2.82 -0.52
CA ASP A 160 7.53 3.22 -0.31
C ASP A 160 7.17 4.47 -1.11
N MET A 161 8.09 5.43 -1.27
CA MET A 161 7.89 6.61 -2.11
C MET A 161 7.77 6.23 -3.59
N TRP A 162 8.60 5.30 -4.07
CA TRP A 162 8.44 4.72 -5.41
C TRP A 162 7.06 4.07 -5.60
N ARG A 163 6.64 3.25 -4.63
CA ARG A 163 5.33 2.59 -4.66
C ARG A 163 4.17 3.59 -4.57
N LEU A 164 4.35 4.72 -3.88
CA LEU A 164 3.40 5.83 -3.89
C LEU A 164 3.28 6.44 -5.30
N GLY A 165 4.40 6.65 -6.00
CA GLY A 165 4.39 7.07 -7.40
C GLY A 165 3.64 6.08 -8.30
N CYS A 166 3.87 4.79 -8.12
CA CYS A 166 3.11 3.74 -8.81
C CYS A 166 1.61 3.83 -8.51
N LEU A 167 1.23 3.97 -7.23
CA LEU A 167 -0.16 4.11 -6.81
C LEU A 167 -0.82 5.33 -7.45
N ILE A 168 -0.16 6.49 -7.44
CA ILE A 168 -0.67 7.72 -8.08
C ILE A 168 -0.96 7.45 -9.56
N TRP A 169 -0.03 6.83 -10.28
CA TRP A 169 -0.25 6.47 -11.68
C TRP A 169 -1.45 5.54 -11.85
N GLU A 170 -1.56 4.51 -11.01
CA GLU A 170 -2.61 3.50 -11.08
C GLU A 170 -4.01 4.05 -10.78
N VAL A 171 -4.12 5.07 -9.92
CA VAL A 171 -5.40 5.71 -9.59
C VAL A 171 -6.06 6.34 -10.84
N PHE A 172 -5.26 6.94 -11.72
CA PHE A 172 -5.77 7.62 -12.93
C PHE A 172 -5.76 6.73 -14.18
N ASN A 173 -4.82 5.80 -14.28
CA ASN A 173 -4.61 5.00 -15.49
C ASN A 173 -5.08 3.54 -15.36
N GLY A 174 -5.43 3.09 -14.16
CA GLY A 174 -5.73 1.69 -13.87
C GLY A 174 -4.47 0.87 -13.54
N PRO A 175 -4.59 -0.46 -13.40
CA PRO A 175 -3.49 -1.32 -12.95
C PRO A 175 -2.23 -1.18 -13.80
N LEU A 176 -1.06 -1.06 -13.16
CA LEU A 176 0.21 -0.84 -13.84
C LEU A 176 0.60 -2.09 -14.66
N PRO A 177 0.68 -2.02 -16.00
CA PRO A 177 0.91 -3.22 -16.82
C PRO A 177 2.38 -3.65 -16.81
N ARG A 178 3.31 -2.70 -16.72
CA ARG A 178 4.76 -2.91 -16.72
C ARG A 178 5.48 -1.69 -16.14
N PRO A 179 6.69 -1.84 -15.58
CA PRO A 179 7.44 -0.71 -15.01
C PRO A 179 7.63 0.47 -15.98
N GLY A 180 7.86 0.18 -17.26
CA GLY A 180 8.07 1.21 -18.29
C GLY A 180 6.85 2.09 -18.60
N ALA A 181 5.65 1.75 -18.10
CA ALA A 181 4.46 2.58 -18.28
C ALA A 181 4.52 3.89 -17.49
N LEU A 182 5.30 3.95 -16.40
CA LEU A 182 5.51 5.15 -15.59
C LEU A 182 6.15 6.32 -16.36
N ARG A 183 6.76 6.04 -17.52
CA ARG A 183 7.32 7.07 -18.42
C ARG A 183 6.26 7.85 -19.19
N SER A 184 5.01 7.39 -19.18
CA SER A 184 3.88 8.07 -19.81
C SER A 184 2.92 8.56 -18.73
N PHE A 185 2.60 9.85 -18.75
CA PHE A 185 1.72 10.43 -17.75
C PHE A 185 0.26 9.99 -17.91
N GLY A 186 -0.14 9.59 -19.12
CA GLY A 186 -1.50 9.11 -19.40
C GLY A 186 -2.56 10.13 -19.00
N LYS A 187 -3.43 9.74 -18.06
CA LYS A 187 -4.54 10.55 -17.51
C LYS A 187 -4.16 11.33 -16.25
N LEU A 188 -2.87 11.45 -15.92
CA LEU A 188 -2.46 12.23 -14.75
C LEU A 188 -2.81 13.72 -14.91
N PRO A 189 -3.41 14.34 -13.89
CA PRO A 189 -3.61 15.78 -13.86
C PRO A 189 -2.29 16.56 -13.93
N PRO A 190 -2.23 17.71 -14.64
CA PRO A 190 -1.01 18.48 -14.80
C PRO A 190 -0.32 18.86 -13.48
N GLY A 191 -1.10 19.19 -12.45
CA GLY A 191 -0.58 19.54 -11.12
C GLY A 191 0.07 18.37 -10.37
N LEU A 192 -0.28 17.13 -10.71
CA LEU A 192 0.32 15.92 -10.11
C LEU A 192 1.56 15.43 -10.85
N ILE A 193 1.81 15.89 -12.09
CA ILE A 193 2.96 15.43 -12.89
C ILE A 193 4.30 15.72 -12.22
N PRO A 194 4.58 16.94 -11.69
CA PRO A 194 5.84 17.22 -11.03
C PRO A 194 6.10 16.32 -9.80
N PRO A 195 5.20 16.24 -8.78
CA PRO A 195 5.46 15.38 -7.62
C PRO A 195 5.47 13.89 -7.99
N PHE A 196 4.65 13.45 -8.96
CA PHE A 196 4.73 12.09 -9.50
C PHE A 196 6.12 11.78 -10.06
N SER A 197 6.65 12.69 -10.88
CA SER A 197 7.93 12.51 -11.55
C SER A 197 9.07 12.41 -10.54
N GLU A 198 9.03 13.18 -9.46
CA GLU A 198 10.00 13.11 -8.37
C GLU A 198 9.99 11.75 -7.68
N LEU A 199 8.79 11.21 -7.36
CA LEU A 199 8.63 9.90 -6.72
C LEU A 199 9.16 8.74 -7.59
N VAL A 200 9.05 8.84 -8.92
CA VAL A 200 9.48 7.79 -9.87
C VAL A 200 10.78 8.11 -10.61
N ALA A 201 11.49 9.19 -10.25
CA ALA A 201 12.71 9.63 -10.92
C ALA A 201 13.87 8.63 -10.77
N ALA A 202 13.79 7.70 -9.82
CA ALA A 202 14.81 6.69 -9.57
C ALA A 202 16.23 7.29 -9.45
N ASP A 203 16.38 8.31 -8.61
CA ASP A 203 17.68 8.70 -8.07
C ASP A 203 17.52 9.06 -6.58
N PRO A 204 17.39 8.06 -5.68
CA PRO A 204 17.73 8.29 -4.29
C PRO A 204 19.25 8.43 -4.26
N GLY A 205 19.74 9.63 -3.97
CA GLY A 205 21.17 9.93 -3.90
C GLY A 205 21.94 9.12 -2.87
#